data_AF-A0A7M3W2W2-F1
#
_entry.id   AF-A0A7M3W2W2-F1
#
_cell.length_a   1.000
_cell.length_b   1.000
_cell.length_c   1.000
_cell.angle_alpha   90.00
_cell.angle_beta   90.00
_cell.angle_gamma   90.00
#
_symmetry.space_group_name_H-M   'P 1'
#
loop_
_entity.id
_entity.type
_entity.pdbx_description
1 polymer ?
#
loop_
_entity_poly.entity_id
_entity_poly.type
_entity_poly.pdbx_seq_one_letter_code
_entity_poly.pdbx_strand_id
1 'polypeptide(L)'
;MHKEVTSAAARLDQFLSRNGVASDERVTVISDDASEFGKTVEGSQLARGRILDWFHIAMKFRAAERSVFGSKMIDSMERESVETEIIHAKWLVWHGKGRKALERIKALDSQLLARQGYEFNTLWWNLNTVSNYLEKNAGTLVNYGARYRKGLPISSSIAESAVNQVVSCRMAKKRQMRSTDEGAHCMAQVRVAVLNGEFSPRRISTFKTADSGYGKCTGPMDATDRAVMQ
;
A
#
# COMPACT_ATOMS: atom_id res chain seq x y z
N MET A 1 -1.53 -22.92 -22.08
CA MET A 1 -0.71 -23.60 -21.04
C MET A 1 -0.21 -22.53 -20.07
N HIS A 2 -1.01 -22.19 -19.06
CA HIS A 2 -0.57 -21.30 -17.99
C HIS A 2 0.53 -22.04 -17.22
N LYS A 3 1.79 -21.62 -17.37
CA LYS A 3 2.88 -22.15 -16.54
C LYS A 3 2.54 -21.79 -15.09
N GLU A 4 2.06 -22.75 -14.32
CA GLU A 4 1.96 -22.64 -12.86
C GLU A 4 3.32 -22.21 -12.33
N VAL A 5 3.40 -20.99 -11.83
CA VAL A 5 4.62 -20.52 -11.19
C VAL A 5 4.73 -21.22 -9.84
N THR A 6 5.83 -21.93 -9.68
CA THR A 6 6.13 -22.97 -8.68
C THR A 6 6.21 -22.49 -7.23
N SER A 7 6.28 -21.17 -6.97
CA SER A 7 6.16 -20.59 -5.62
C SER A 7 5.84 -19.09 -5.68
N ALA A 8 5.39 -18.51 -4.57
CA ALA A 8 5.15 -17.07 -4.46
C ALA A 8 6.44 -16.23 -4.69
N ALA A 9 7.58 -16.73 -4.23
CA ALA A 9 8.89 -16.11 -4.47
C ALA A 9 9.27 -16.11 -5.96
N ALA A 10 9.05 -17.23 -6.66
CA ALA A 10 9.30 -17.30 -8.10
C ALA A 10 8.38 -16.37 -8.90
N ARG A 11 7.15 -16.14 -8.43
CA ARG A 11 6.24 -15.13 -9.02
C ARG A 11 6.77 -13.72 -8.83
N LEU A 12 7.29 -13.41 -7.64
CA LEU A 12 7.90 -12.12 -7.36
C LEU A 12 9.14 -11.89 -8.23
N ASP A 13 10.04 -12.86 -8.33
CA ASP A 13 11.24 -12.75 -9.18
C ASP A 13 10.86 -12.59 -10.66
N GLN A 14 9.91 -13.38 -11.16
CA GLN A 14 9.43 -13.25 -12.54
C GLN A 14 8.81 -11.87 -12.78
N PHE A 15 8.05 -11.33 -11.83
CA PHE A 15 7.49 -9.99 -11.92
C PHE A 15 8.59 -8.93 -11.96
N LEU A 16 9.58 -9.00 -11.08
CA LEU A 16 10.70 -8.05 -11.04
C LEU A 16 11.52 -8.08 -12.34
N SER A 17 11.89 -9.27 -12.82
CA SER A 17 12.62 -9.43 -14.10
C SER A 17 11.84 -8.87 -15.29
N ARG A 18 10.52 -9.11 -15.34
CA ARG A 18 9.66 -8.57 -16.42
C ARG A 18 9.57 -7.04 -16.42
N ASN A 19 9.78 -6.42 -15.26
CA ASN A 19 9.80 -4.97 -15.11
C ASN A 19 11.21 -4.38 -15.19
N GLY A 20 12.18 -5.16 -15.69
CA GLY A 20 13.52 -4.67 -16.02
C GLY A 20 14.55 -4.74 -14.89
N VAL A 21 14.24 -5.40 -13.77
CA VAL A 21 15.23 -5.65 -12.70
C VAL A 21 16.22 -6.69 -13.21
N ALA A 22 17.49 -6.31 -13.32
CA ALA A 22 18.55 -7.21 -13.76
C ALA A 22 18.91 -8.24 -12.65
N SER A 23 19.56 -9.34 -13.03
CA SER A 23 19.91 -10.42 -12.08
C SER A 23 21.01 -10.04 -11.09
N ASP A 24 21.79 -9.00 -11.38
CA ASP A 24 22.79 -8.38 -10.50
C ASP A 24 22.21 -7.21 -9.68
N GLU A 25 21.07 -6.66 -10.09
CA GLU A 25 20.33 -5.67 -9.32
C GLU A 25 19.61 -6.31 -8.13
N ARG A 26 19.38 -5.52 -7.09
CA ARG A 26 18.74 -5.96 -5.85
C ARG A 26 17.70 -4.95 -5.40
N VAL A 27 16.52 -5.44 -5.06
CA VAL A 27 15.37 -4.60 -4.68
C VAL A 27 15.11 -4.70 -3.18
N THR A 28 14.78 -3.58 -2.55
CA THR A 28 14.24 -3.58 -1.18
C THR A 28 12.72 -3.47 -1.27
N VAL A 29 12.01 -4.40 -0.64
CA VAL A 29 10.55 -4.38 -0.56
C VAL A 29 10.12 -3.50 0.61
N ILE A 30 9.14 -2.63 0.38
CA ILE A 30 8.45 -1.87 1.42
C ILE A 30 7.02 -2.38 1.49
N SER A 31 6.57 -2.78 2.66
CA SER A 31 5.18 -3.19 2.85
C SER A 31 4.70 -2.96 4.28
N ASP A 32 3.39 -2.88 4.46
CA ASP A 32 2.74 -3.01 5.78
C ASP A 32 2.96 -4.42 6.35
N ASP A 33 2.38 -4.71 7.52
CA ASP A 33 2.31 -6.04 8.12
C ASP A 33 1.82 -7.06 7.09
N ALA A 34 2.79 -7.86 6.64
CA ALA A 34 2.63 -8.84 5.59
C ALA A 34 3.55 -10.01 5.95
N SER A 35 3.33 -10.58 7.14
CA SER A 35 4.11 -11.71 7.66
C SER A 35 4.16 -12.87 6.65
N GLU A 36 3.05 -13.12 5.94
CA GLU A 36 2.96 -14.10 4.83
C GLU A 36 3.83 -13.71 3.62
N PHE A 37 3.98 -12.42 3.37
CA PHE A 37 4.85 -11.89 2.32
C PHE A 37 6.33 -11.94 2.72
N GLY A 38 6.64 -12.00 4.02
CA GLY A 38 8.01 -12.15 4.52
C GLY A 38 8.72 -13.36 3.91
N LYS A 39 8.07 -14.53 3.94
CA LYS A 39 8.59 -15.77 3.34
C LYS A 39 8.80 -15.67 1.82
N THR A 40 7.93 -14.91 1.15
CA THR A 40 8.02 -14.66 -0.30
C THR A 40 9.26 -13.83 -0.62
N VAL A 41 9.54 -12.79 0.18
CA VAL A 41 10.74 -11.96 0.02
C VAL A 41 12.01 -12.75 0.39
N GLU A 42 11.98 -13.56 1.45
CA GLU A 42 13.13 -14.39 1.86
C GLU A 42 13.52 -15.43 0.81
N GLY A 43 12.55 -15.99 0.09
CA GLY A 43 12.78 -16.97 -0.97
C GLY A 43 13.14 -16.37 -2.33
N SER A 44 13.11 -15.05 -2.48
CA SER A 44 13.36 -14.34 -3.75
C SER A 44 14.85 -14.14 -3.99
N GLN A 45 15.29 -14.32 -5.24
CA GLN A 45 16.68 -14.08 -5.62
C GLN A 45 16.99 -12.60 -5.87
N LEU A 46 15.97 -11.81 -6.22
CA LEU A 46 16.10 -10.39 -6.56
C LEU A 46 15.77 -9.46 -5.39
N ALA A 47 14.86 -9.87 -4.50
CA ALA A 47 14.50 -9.09 -3.33
C ALA A 47 15.50 -9.34 -2.19
N ARG A 48 16.19 -8.29 -1.76
CA ARG A 48 17.25 -8.37 -0.73
C ARG A 48 16.71 -8.34 0.70
N GLY A 49 15.44 -8.01 0.87
CA GLY A 49 14.78 -7.93 2.15
C GLY A 49 13.55 -7.03 2.14
N ARG A 50 12.81 -7.10 3.24
CA ARG A 50 11.61 -6.31 3.50
C ARG A 50 11.88 -5.30 4.62
N ILE A 51 11.45 -4.06 4.41
CA ILE A 51 11.36 -3.06 5.48
C ILE A 51 9.89 -2.74 5.74
N LEU A 52 9.55 -2.50 7.01
CA LEU A 52 8.20 -2.09 7.38
C LEU A 52 7.91 -0.68 6.88
N ASP A 53 6.72 -0.45 6.36
CA ASP A 53 6.30 0.84 5.83
C ASP A 53 6.18 1.91 6.93
N TRP A 54 6.91 3.01 6.77
CA TRP A 54 6.89 4.12 7.72
C TRP A 54 5.52 4.77 7.87
N PHE A 55 4.72 4.87 6.81
CA PHE A 55 3.41 5.50 6.88
C PHE A 55 2.48 4.74 7.82
N HIS A 56 2.47 3.41 7.74
CA HIS A 56 1.66 2.56 8.61
C HIS A 56 2.11 2.63 10.08
N ILE A 57 3.42 2.72 10.32
CA ILE A 57 3.98 3.01 11.66
C ILE A 57 3.46 4.37 12.15
N ALA A 58 3.65 5.42 11.36
CA ALA A 58 3.28 6.78 11.72
C ALA A 58 1.78 6.93 11.98
N MET A 59 0.93 6.23 11.23
CA MET A 59 -0.51 6.23 11.42
C MET A 59 -0.95 5.58 12.74
N LYS A 60 -0.27 4.53 13.19
CA LYS A 60 -0.54 3.90 14.50
C LYS A 60 -0.16 4.82 15.66
N PHE A 61 1.01 5.46 15.58
CA PHE A 61 1.38 6.49 16.55
C PHE A 61 0.41 7.67 16.55
N ARG A 62 -0.01 8.14 15.38
CA ARG A 62 -1.01 9.21 15.25
C ARG A 62 -2.35 8.86 15.88
N ALA A 63 -2.79 7.60 15.78
CA ALA A 63 -4.00 7.13 16.45
C ALA A 63 -3.87 7.21 17.98
N ALA A 64 -2.73 6.75 18.51
CA ALA A 64 -2.41 6.86 19.93
C ALA A 64 -2.36 8.32 20.42
N GLU A 65 -1.62 9.19 19.72
CA GLU A 65 -1.53 10.64 20.01
C GLU A 65 -2.94 11.28 20.07
N ARG A 66 -3.79 11.00 19.09
CA ARG A 66 -5.16 11.55 19.04
C ARG A 66 -6.07 11.04 20.16
N SER A 67 -5.87 9.80 20.62
CA SER A 67 -6.67 9.26 21.72
C SER A 67 -6.35 9.87 23.08
N VAL A 68 -5.20 10.54 23.24
CA VAL A 68 -4.87 11.26 24.49
C VAL A 68 -5.88 12.37 24.76
N PHE A 69 -6.18 13.20 23.75
CA PHE A 69 -7.10 14.34 23.88
C PHE A 69 -8.57 13.93 24.01
N GLY A 70 -8.95 12.77 23.48
CA GLY A 70 -10.31 12.22 23.62
C GLY A 70 -10.58 11.55 24.97
N SER A 71 -9.54 11.34 25.79
CA SER A 71 -9.65 10.59 27.03
C SER A 71 -10.12 11.46 28.20
N LYS A 72 -11.32 11.15 28.71
CA LYS A 72 -11.84 11.73 29.98
C LYS A 72 -11.11 11.20 31.23
N MET A 73 -10.32 10.14 31.09
CA MET A 73 -9.60 9.46 32.18
C MET A 73 -8.19 10.02 32.43
N ILE A 74 -7.72 10.93 31.57
CA ILE A 74 -6.42 11.58 31.71
C ILE A 74 -6.68 13.03 32.05
N ASP A 75 -6.22 13.42 33.23
CA ASP A 75 -6.30 14.80 33.68
C ASP A 75 -5.56 15.71 32.70
N SER A 76 -6.06 16.94 32.55
CA SER A 76 -5.52 17.91 31.59
C SER A 76 -4.03 18.18 31.81
N MET A 77 -3.56 18.13 33.06
CA MET A 77 -2.15 18.36 33.41
C MET A 77 -1.24 17.20 33.01
N GLU A 78 -1.76 15.99 32.87
CA GLU A 78 -0.98 14.78 32.55
C GLU A 78 -0.99 14.45 31.06
N ARG A 79 -1.95 14.99 30.30
CA ARG A 79 -2.07 14.75 28.85
C ARG A 79 -0.78 15.07 28.11
N GLU A 80 -0.14 16.18 28.45
CA GLU A 80 1.12 16.61 27.84
C GLU A 80 2.24 15.60 28.10
N SER A 81 2.31 15.04 29.31
CA SER A 81 3.29 14.01 29.65
C SER A 81 3.06 12.72 28.86
N VAL A 82 1.81 12.26 28.75
CA VAL A 82 1.45 11.06 27.99
C VAL A 82 1.73 11.25 26.50
N GLU A 83 1.36 12.39 25.94
CA GLU A 83 1.63 12.74 24.54
C GLU A 83 3.13 12.78 24.25
N THR A 84 3.91 13.40 25.14
CA THR A 84 5.37 13.48 25.02
C THR A 84 6.01 12.10 24.96
N GLU A 85 5.58 11.15 25.79
CA GLU A 85 6.11 9.78 25.76
C GLU A 85 5.79 9.05 24.44
N ILE A 86 4.60 9.25 23.87
CA ILE A 86 4.21 8.70 22.56
C ILE A 86 5.07 9.31 21.44
N ILE A 87 5.26 10.63 21.45
CA ILE A 87 6.10 11.34 20.48
C ILE A 87 7.56 10.87 20.56
N HIS A 88 8.10 10.73 21.77
CA HIS A 88 9.46 10.22 21.99
C HIS A 88 9.62 8.77 21.52
N ALA A 89 8.64 7.90 21.78
CA ALA A 89 8.66 6.54 21.27
C ALA A 89 8.67 6.51 19.73
N LYS A 90 7.82 7.31 19.07
CA LYS A 90 7.81 7.45 17.61
C LYS A 90 9.15 7.93 17.06
N TRP A 91 9.76 8.92 17.72
CA TRP A 91 11.09 9.42 17.38
C TRP A 91 12.16 8.32 17.49
N LEU A 92 12.09 7.48 18.53
CA LEU A 92 12.98 6.33 18.66
C LEU A 92 12.82 5.36 17.48
N VAL A 93 11.60 5.04 17.06
CA VAL A 93 11.38 4.18 15.88
C VAL A 93 11.94 4.83 14.62
N TRP A 94 11.73 6.14 14.41
CA TRP A 94 12.28 6.89 13.27
C TRP A 94 13.80 6.75 13.15
N HIS A 95 14.51 6.69 14.29
CA HIS A 95 15.96 6.54 14.35
C HIS A 95 16.44 5.08 14.50
N GLY A 96 15.58 4.11 14.20
CA GLY A 96 15.93 2.68 14.21
C GLY A 96 16.08 2.08 15.62
N LYS A 97 15.60 2.77 16.66
CA LYS A 97 15.63 2.31 18.05
C LYS A 97 14.30 1.66 18.45
N GLY A 98 13.78 0.77 17.60
CA GLY A 98 12.47 0.13 17.75
C GLY A 98 12.26 -0.57 19.10
N ARG A 99 13.26 -1.31 19.58
CA ARG A 99 13.20 -1.95 20.91
C ARG A 99 13.04 -0.96 22.05
N LYS A 100 13.79 0.15 22.03
CA LYS A 100 13.67 1.22 23.05
C LYS A 100 12.32 1.93 22.98
N ALA A 101 11.76 2.06 21.77
CA ALA A 101 10.41 2.60 21.60
C ALA A 101 9.36 1.66 22.22
N LEU A 102 9.48 0.35 21.98
CA LEU A 102 8.59 -0.66 22.56
C LEU A 102 8.65 -0.67 24.09
N GLU A 103 9.86 -0.68 24.67
CA GLU A 103 10.07 -0.59 26.12
C GLU A 103 9.40 0.66 26.71
N ARG A 104 9.55 1.81 26.04
CA ARG A 104 8.93 3.07 26.46
C ARG A 104 7.40 3.02 26.41
N ILE A 105 6.80 2.49 25.34
CA ILE A 105 5.34 2.36 25.26
C ILE A 105 4.81 1.37 26.32
N LYS A 106 5.47 0.22 26.52
CA LYS A 106 5.09 -0.74 27.56
C LYS A 106 5.19 -0.14 28.97
N ALA A 107 6.20 0.68 29.23
CA ALA A 107 6.33 1.40 30.51
C ALA A 107 5.19 2.42 30.71
N LEU A 108 4.87 3.22 29.69
CA LEU A 108 3.73 4.15 29.72
C LEU A 108 2.42 3.40 29.96
N ASP A 109 2.17 2.31 29.24
CA ASP A 109 0.95 1.52 29.39
C ASP A 109 0.83 0.91 30.79
N SER A 110 1.94 0.41 31.35
CA SER A 110 1.98 -0.11 32.74
C SER A 110 1.65 0.96 33.78
N GLN A 111 2.12 2.20 33.59
CA GLN A 111 1.80 3.32 34.49
C GLN A 111 0.31 3.68 34.43
N LEU A 112 -0.28 3.64 33.23
CA LEU A 112 -1.69 3.96 33.03
C LEU A 112 -2.63 2.85 33.51
N LEU A 113 -2.21 1.58 33.46
CA LEU A 113 -2.95 0.43 33.98
C LEU A 113 -3.21 0.47 35.49
N ALA A 114 -2.47 1.28 36.25
CA ALA A 114 -2.77 1.52 37.67
C ALA A 114 -4.09 2.29 37.88
N ARG A 115 -4.70 2.83 36.82
CA ARG A 115 -5.94 3.61 36.87
C ARG A 115 -7.13 2.72 36.56
N GLN A 116 -8.14 2.76 37.42
CA GLN A 116 -9.36 1.98 37.24
C GLN A 116 -10.07 2.33 35.92
N GLY A 117 -10.33 1.32 35.09
CA GLY A 117 -11.09 1.46 33.84
C GLY A 117 -10.26 1.96 32.65
N TYR A 118 -8.94 2.10 32.78
CA TYR A 118 -8.05 2.45 31.67
C TYR A 118 -8.05 1.37 30.58
N GLU A 119 -8.20 0.10 30.94
CA GLU A 119 -8.27 -1.05 30.03
C GLU A 119 -9.44 -0.97 29.03
N PHE A 120 -10.45 -0.14 29.30
CA PHE A 120 -11.58 0.11 28.39
C PHE A 120 -11.38 1.37 27.53
N ASN A 121 -10.27 2.09 27.71
CA ASN A 121 -10.00 3.35 27.03
C ASN A 121 -9.47 3.14 25.60
N THR A 122 -9.85 4.02 24.68
CA THR A 122 -9.30 4.05 23.31
C THR A 122 -7.78 4.17 23.30
N LEU A 123 -7.20 4.91 24.24
CA LEU A 123 -5.75 5.03 24.37
C LEU A 123 -5.10 3.68 24.68
N TRP A 124 -5.65 2.88 25.60
CA TRP A 124 -5.14 1.55 25.92
C TRP A 124 -5.09 0.66 24.67
N TRP A 125 -6.19 0.61 23.92
CA TRP A 125 -6.24 -0.14 22.66
C TRP A 125 -5.20 0.33 21.64
N ASN A 126 -5.00 1.65 21.52
CA ASN A 126 -4.01 2.21 20.60
C ASN A 126 -2.56 1.95 21.05
N LEU A 127 -2.24 2.07 22.34
CA LEU A 127 -0.89 1.77 22.86
C LEU A 127 -0.57 0.27 22.73
N ASN A 128 -1.54 -0.60 23.00
CA ASN A 128 -1.40 -2.04 22.77
C ASN A 128 -1.24 -2.35 21.27
N THR A 129 -1.98 -1.65 20.40
CA THR A 129 -1.82 -1.78 18.94
C THR A 129 -0.43 -1.37 18.48
N VAL A 130 0.10 -0.23 18.96
CA VAL A 130 1.48 0.20 18.66
C VAL A 130 2.48 -0.83 19.15
N SER A 131 2.37 -1.27 20.40
CA SER A 131 3.31 -2.23 21.01
C SER A 131 3.36 -3.55 20.25
N ASN A 132 2.20 -4.17 20.03
CA ASN A 132 2.09 -5.44 19.31
C ASN A 132 2.59 -5.32 17.87
N TYR A 133 2.31 -4.19 17.21
CA TYR A 133 2.74 -3.98 15.83
C TYR A 133 4.26 -3.82 15.71
N LEU A 134 4.89 -3.07 16.64
CA LEU A 134 6.35 -2.94 16.70
C LEU A 134 7.03 -4.26 17.06
N GLU A 135 6.46 -5.02 18.00
CA GLU A 135 6.99 -6.31 18.44
C GLU A 135 6.96 -7.34 17.31
N LYS A 136 5.80 -7.50 16.65
CA LYS A 136 5.63 -8.41 15.50
C LYS A 136 6.56 -8.09 14.34
N ASN A 137 6.86 -6.81 14.11
CA ASN A 137 7.67 -6.36 12.98
C ASN A 137 9.09 -5.93 13.38
N ALA A 138 9.57 -6.31 14.56
CA ALA A 138 10.86 -5.84 15.08
C ALA A 138 12.04 -6.11 14.12
N GLY A 139 12.01 -7.24 13.41
CA GLY A 139 13.04 -7.64 12.44
C GLY A 139 13.03 -6.85 11.12
N THR A 140 11.97 -6.09 10.82
CA THR A 140 11.84 -5.30 9.59
C THR A 140 11.89 -3.79 9.83
N LEU A 141 12.07 -3.37 11.09
CA LEU A 141 12.32 -1.97 11.45
C LEU A 141 13.76 -1.57 11.08
N VAL A 142 13.91 -0.38 10.53
CA VAL A 142 15.20 0.18 10.11
C VAL A 142 15.36 1.61 10.61
N ASN A 143 16.54 2.21 10.42
CA ASN A 143 16.72 3.64 10.66
C ASN A 143 16.11 4.45 9.49
N TYR A 144 14.83 4.81 9.64
CA TYR A 144 14.06 5.56 8.64
C TYR A 144 14.64 6.95 8.40
N GLY A 145 15.09 7.65 9.45
CA GLY A 145 15.72 8.96 9.32
C GLY A 145 17.04 8.94 8.54
N ALA A 146 17.81 7.85 8.65
CA ALA A 146 19.01 7.65 7.83
C ALA A 146 18.66 7.34 6.37
N ARG A 147 17.64 6.52 6.12
CA ARG A 147 17.15 6.24 4.74
C ARG A 147 16.62 7.50 4.07
N TYR A 148 15.80 8.28 4.78
CA TYR A 148 15.24 9.53 4.27
C TYR A 148 16.33 10.53 3.87
N ARG A 149 17.35 10.72 4.72
CA ARG A 149 18.51 11.58 4.39
C ARG A 149 19.34 11.10 3.21
N LYS A 150 19.29 9.80 2.89
CA LYS A 150 19.93 9.20 1.70
C LYS A 150 19.02 9.25 0.46
N GLY A 151 17.83 9.85 0.54
CA GLY A 151 16.86 9.87 -0.56
C GLY A 151 16.25 8.49 -0.86
N LEU A 152 16.40 7.51 0.04
CA LEU A 152 15.85 6.18 -0.17
C LEU A 152 14.36 6.13 0.22
N PRO A 153 13.53 5.36 -0.50
CA PRO A 153 12.13 5.17 -0.13
C PRO A 153 11.99 4.58 1.28
N ILE A 154 11.01 5.11 2.02
CA ILE A 154 10.64 4.70 3.39
C ILE A 154 9.17 4.29 3.51
N SER A 155 8.35 4.58 2.51
CA SER A 155 6.92 4.33 2.53
C SER A 155 6.40 4.08 1.12
N SER A 156 5.39 3.22 1.03
CA SER A 156 4.59 2.96 -0.16
C SER A 156 3.35 3.87 -0.25
N SER A 157 3.13 4.79 0.70
CA SER A 157 1.96 5.68 0.76
C SER A 157 1.66 6.46 -0.53
N ILE A 158 2.68 6.81 -1.33
CA ILE A 158 2.46 7.42 -2.66
C ILE A 158 1.79 6.42 -3.61
N ALA A 159 2.30 5.19 -3.66
CA ALA A 159 1.72 4.12 -4.45
C ALA A 159 0.33 3.73 -3.93
N GLU A 160 0.16 3.59 -2.60
CA GLU A 160 -1.13 3.29 -1.98
C GLU A 160 -2.15 4.41 -2.23
N SER A 161 -1.76 5.68 -2.16
CA SER A 161 -2.63 6.81 -2.45
C SER A 161 -3.05 6.83 -3.92
N ALA A 162 -2.12 6.54 -4.84
CA ALA A 162 -2.43 6.42 -6.26
C ALA A 162 -3.42 5.26 -6.52
N VAL A 163 -3.17 4.08 -5.95
CA VAL A 163 -4.09 2.93 -6.02
C VAL A 163 -5.43 3.27 -5.39
N ASN A 164 -5.44 3.90 -4.21
CA ASN A 164 -6.66 4.34 -3.56
C ASN A 164 -7.42 5.36 -4.41
N GLN A 165 -6.75 6.24 -5.15
CA GLN A 165 -7.41 7.16 -6.08
C GLN A 165 -8.05 6.38 -7.25
N VAL A 166 -7.35 5.38 -7.79
CA VAL A 166 -7.88 4.48 -8.83
C VAL A 166 -9.14 3.76 -8.35
N VAL A 167 -9.11 3.19 -7.15
CA VAL A 167 -10.19 2.38 -6.59
C VAL A 167 -11.33 3.24 -6.03
N SER A 168 -11.03 4.28 -5.25
CA SER A 168 -12.01 5.11 -4.54
C SER A 168 -12.90 5.92 -5.48
N CYS A 169 -12.38 6.34 -6.63
CA CYS A 169 -13.16 7.09 -7.62
C CYS A 169 -14.34 6.28 -8.18
N ARG A 170 -14.36 4.94 -8.04
CA ARG A 170 -15.44 4.11 -8.59
C ARG A 170 -16.05 3.08 -7.65
N MET A 171 -15.33 2.59 -6.64
CA MET A 171 -15.85 1.51 -5.80
C MET A 171 -16.43 2.01 -4.45
N ALA A 172 -15.88 3.09 -3.89
CA ALA A 172 -16.17 3.47 -2.50
C ALA A 172 -17.12 4.68 -2.34
N LYS A 173 -17.08 5.68 -3.24
CA LYS A 173 -17.87 6.91 -3.09
C LYS A 173 -18.97 7.01 -4.15
N LYS A 174 -20.22 6.82 -3.70
CA LYS A 174 -21.51 7.13 -4.36
C LYS A 174 -21.90 6.36 -5.64
N ARG A 175 -21.13 5.38 -6.10
CA ARG A 175 -21.50 4.48 -7.21
C ARG A 175 -20.98 3.07 -6.96
N GLN A 176 -21.59 2.31 -6.05
CA GLN A 176 -21.21 0.91 -5.84
C GLN A 176 -21.47 0.10 -7.12
N MET A 177 -20.43 -0.11 -7.91
CA MET A 177 -20.48 -0.96 -9.10
C MET A 177 -20.05 -2.37 -8.67
N ARG A 178 -20.93 -3.36 -8.80
CA ARG A 178 -20.56 -4.77 -8.62
C ARG A 178 -19.78 -5.21 -9.86
N SER A 179 -18.46 -5.13 -9.82
CA SER A 179 -17.59 -5.71 -10.85
C SER A 179 -17.21 -7.13 -10.46
N THR A 180 -17.08 -8.02 -11.44
CA THR A 180 -16.36 -9.28 -11.25
C THR A 180 -14.87 -8.97 -11.03
N ASP A 181 -14.11 -9.93 -10.51
CA ASP A 181 -12.68 -9.77 -10.26
C ASP A 181 -11.93 -9.39 -11.55
N GLU A 182 -12.29 -9.97 -12.69
CA GLU A 182 -11.72 -9.61 -13.99
C GLU A 182 -12.06 -8.17 -14.38
N GLY A 183 -13.31 -7.75 -14.17
CA GLY A 183 -13.75 -6.38 -14.44
C GLY A 183 -13.00 -5.36 -13.57
N ALA A 184 -12.79 -5.67 -12.29
CA ALA A 184 -12.02 -4.83 -11.39
C ALA A 184 -10.55 -4.73 -11.81
N HIS A 185 -9.94 -5.85 -12.21
CA HIS A 185 -8.56 -5.90 -12.69
C HIS A 185 -8.35 -5.06 -13.96
N CYS A 186 -9.20 -5.24 -14.98
CA CYS A 186 -9.12 -4.46 -16.23
C CYS A 186 -9.33 -2.97 -15.98
N MET A 187 -10.26 -2.60 -15.10
CA MET A 187 -10.50 -1.20 -14.75
C MET A 187 -9.30 -0.56 -14.05
N ALA A 188 -8.61 -1.31 -13.18
CA ALA A 188 -7.38 -0.84 -12.55
C ALA A 188 -6.28 -0.60 -13.59
N GLN A 189 -6.07 -1.53 -14.53
CA GLN A 189 -5.09 -1.38 -15.61
C GLN A 189 -5.35 -0.15 -16.48
N VAL A 190 -6.60 0.02 -16.94
CA VAL A 190 -6.98 1.18 -17.76
C VAL A 190 -6.71 2.48 -17.01
N ARG A 191 -7.04 2.53 -15.71
CA ARG A 191 -6.85 3.74 -14.91
C ARG A 191 -5.38 4.05 -14.66
N VAL A 192 -4.54 3.03 -14.41
CA VAL A 192 -3.09 3.19 -14.31
C VAL A 192 -2.54 3.79 -15.61
N ALA A 193 -2.91 3.23 -16.76
CA ALA A 193 -2.48 3.75 -18.06
C ALA A 193 -2.99 5.19 -18.33
N VAL A 194 -4.19 5.57 -17.84
CA VAL A 194 -4.65 6.98 -17.90
C VAL A 194 -3.77 7.88 -17.03
N LEU A 195 -3.46 7.47 -15.79
CA LEU A 195 -2.60 8.24 -14.87
C LEU A 195 -1.17 8.37 -15.39
N ASN A 196 -0.65 7.34 -16.06
CA ASN A 196 0.65 7.33 -16.72
C ASN A 196 0.67 8.15 -18.03
N GLY A 197 -0.48 8.67 -18.49
CA GLY A 197 -0.59 9.41 -19.75
C GLY A 197 -0.50 8.52 -21.02
N GLU A 198 -0.56 7.21 -20.86
CA GLU A 198 -0.51 6.22 -21.95
C GLU A 198 -1.78 6.30 -22.83
N PHE A 199 -2.90 6.78 -22.26
CA PHE A 199 -4.17 7.06 -22.94
C PHE A 199 -4.38 8.55 -23.30
N SER A 200 -3.32 9.28 -23.66
CA SER A 200 -3.51 10.64 -24.19
C SER A 200 -4.28 10.62 -25.53
N PRO A 201 -5.08 11.66 -25.87
CA PRO A 201 -5.79 11.73 -27.16
C PRO A 201 -4.87 11.54 -28.39
N ARG A 202 -3.61 11.96 -28.26
CA ARG A 202 -2.55 11.77 -29.26
C ARG A 202 -2.13 10.31 -29.41
N ARG A 203 -2.10 9.52 -28.32
CA ARG A 203 -1.79 8.09 -28.39
C ARG A 203 -3.00 7.24 -28.79
N ILE A 204 -4.20 7.63 -28.40
CA ILE A 204 -5.47 6.99 -28.82
C ILE A 204 -5.69 7.14 -30.33
N SER A 205 -5.33 8.28 -30.91
CA SER A 205 -5.40 8.49 -32.38
C SER A 205 -4.40 7.61 -33.14
N THR A 206 -3.20 7.35 -32.59
CA THR A 206 -2.25 6.38 -33.19
C THR A 206 -2.76 4.93 -33.17
N PHE A 207 -3.58 4.52 -32.19
CA PHE A 207 -4.21 3.20 -32.20
C PHE A 207 -5.29 3.10 -33.29
N LYS A 208 -6.08 4.17 -33.52
CA LYS A 208 -7.06 4.22 -34.61
C LYS A 208 -6.44 4.18 -36.00
N THR A 209 -5.23 4.74 -36.18
CA THR A 209 -4.53 4.67 -37.47
C THR A 209 -3.93 3.29 -37.75
N ALA A 210 -3.52 2.54 -36.72
CA ALA A 210 -2.97 1.20 -36.87
C ALA A 210 -4.02 0.14 -37.26
N ASP A 211 -5.29 0.32 -36.86
CA ASP A 211 -6.40 -0.57 -37.20
C ASP A 211 -7.00 -0.33 -38.60
N SER A 212 -6.61 0.76 -39.29
CA SER A 212 -7.16 1.10 -40.63
C SER A 212 -6.51 0.33 -41.79
N GLY A 213 -5.62 -0.62 -41.50
CA GLY A 213 -4.85 -1.37 -42.50
C GLY A 213 -5.54 -2.60 -43.11
N TYR A 214 -6.72 -3.02 -42.62
CA TYR A 214 -7.42 -4.18 -43.18
C TYR A 214 -8.80 -3.80 -43.73
N GLY A 215 -8.94 -3.91 -45.06
CA GLY A 215 -10.24 -4.06 -45.72
C GLY A 215 -10.59 -3.03 -46.80
N LYS A 216 -9.81 -2.92 -47.88
CA LYS A 216 -10.39 -2.52 -49.18
C LYS A 216 -10.87 -3.78 -49.90
N CYS A 217 -12.15 -4.09 -49.81
CA CYS A 217 -12.78 -5.06 -50.71
C CYS A 217 -13.30 -4.31 -51.94
N THR A 218 -12.69 -4.60 -53.09
CA THR A 218 -13.06 -4.14 -54.41
C THR A 218 -14.09 -5.09 -55.05
N GLY A 219 -15.35 -4.65 -55.18
CA GLY A 219 -16.36 -5.04 -56.20
C GLY A 219 -16.81 -6.51 -56.33
N PRO A 220 -17.85 -6.81 -57.14
CA PRO A 220 -18.59 -5.92 -58.04
C PRO A 220 -20.11 -5.82 -57.74
N MET A 221 -20.71 -4.78 -58.32
CA MET A 221 -22.15 -4.58 -58.48
C MET A 221 -22.79 -5.75 -59.24
N ASP A 222 -23.95 -6.21 -58.78
CA ASP A 222 -25.01 -6.60 -59.71
C ASP A 222 -26.38 -6.18 -59.16
N ALA A 223 -27.20 -5.67 -60.06
CA ALA A 223 -28.46 -5.01 -59.80
C ALA A 223 -29.60 -5.99 -60.05
N THR A 224 -30.52 -6.16 -59.10
CA THR A 224 -31.92 -6.43 -59.46
C THR A 224 -32.89 -6.03 -58.36
N ASP A 225 -33.85 -5.21 -58.77
CA ASP A 225 -35.09 -4.84 -58.11
C ASP A 225 -35.86 -6.04 -57.51
N ARG A 226 -36.44 -5.85 -56.31
CA ARG A 226 -37.90 -5.80 -56.15
C ARG A 226 -38.31 -5.43 -54.73
N ALA A 227 -39.15 -4.40 -54.67
CA ALA A 227 -40.00 -4.03 -53.53
C ALA A 227 -40.97 -5.15 -53.14
N VAL A 228 -41.44 -5.15 -51.88
CA VAL A 228 -42.83 -4.84 -51.49
C VAL A 228 -43.01 -5.04 -49.98
N MET A 229 -43.74 -4.10 -49.39
CA MET A 229 -44.28 -4.07 -48.02
C MET A 229 -45.01 -5.36 -47.60
N GLN A 230 -44.79 -5.76 -46.35
CA GLN A 230 -45.80 -5.84 -45.28
C GLN A 230 -45.11 -5.98 -43.92
#